data_AF-A0A544ZNS6-F1
#
_entry.id   AF-A0A544ZNS6-F1
#
_cell.length_a   1.000
_cell.length_b   1.000
_cell.length_c   1.000
_cell.angle_alpha   90.00
_cell.angle_beta   90.00
_cell.angle_gamma   90.00
#
_symmetry.space_group_name_H-M   'P 1'
#
loop_
_entity.id
_entity.type
_entity.pdbx_description
1 polymer ?
#
loop_
_entity_poly.entity_id
_entity_poly.type
_entity_poly.pdbx_seq_one_letter_code
_entity_poly.pdbx_strand_id
1 'polypeptide(L)'
;MGLRFPDDLRASLLRHDGGGSWGFGPAPFYELMSAKDIRSEWKMLCGDGDELLDDWWNGHLVPFAHANDGGNLFVDTRTGKTGEFFNEEGLTLKGDVVWPSYLALLKATARSLETGRPIRGWRPKVVKGELEWESTTRCTPGPCQAGPGAPPMEARIS
;
A
#
# COMPACT_ATOMS: atom_id res chain seq x y z
N MET A 1 -3.09 17.79 10.22
CA MET A 1 -3.04 17.55 8.76
C MET A 1 -3.32 18.83 7.99
N GLY A 2 -4.49 19.47 8.11
CA GLY A 2 -4.75 20.73 7.37
C GLY A 2 -4.85 20.55 5.84
N LEU A 3 -4.88 19.29 5.38
CA LEU A 3 -4.99 18.90 3.98
C LEU A 3 -6.45 18.54 3.65
N ARG A 4 -6.79 18.66 2.38
CA ARG A 4 -7.99 18.04 1.82
C ARG A 4 -7.62 16.67 1.25
N PHE A 5 -8.34 15.64 1.69
CA PHE A 5 -8.25 14.32 1.05
C PHE A 5 -8.72 14.39 -0.40
N PRO A 6 -8.06 13.68 -1.33
CA PRO A 6 -8.61 13.43 -2.66
C PRO A 6 -10.04 12.89 -2.55
N ASP A 7 -10.91 13.31 -3.47
CA ASP A 7 -12.35 13.05 -3.37
C ASP A 7 -12.67 11.54 -3.36
N ASP A 8 -11.86 10.73 -4.05
CA ASP A 8 -11.99 9.27 -4.07
C ASP A 8 -11.58 8.61 -2.74
N LEU A 9 -10.47 9.01 -2.13
CA LEU A 9 -10.08 8.56 -0.79
C LEU A 9 -11.14 8.95 0.25
N ARG A 10 -11.59 10.20 0.23
CA ARG A 10 -12.67 10.67 1.13
C ARG A 10 -13.94 9.86 0.94
N ALA A 11 -14.35 9.62 -0.30
CA ALA A 11 -15.55 8.85 -0.62
C ALA A 11 -15.45 7.38 -0.17
N SER A 12 -14.24 6.81 -0.18
CA SER A 12 -13.97 5.46 0.34
C SER A 12 -14.09 5.41 1.85
N LEU A 13 -13.42 6.33 2.56
CA LEU A 13 -13.45 6.42 4.02
C LEU A 13 -14.87 6.65 4.58
N LEU A 14 -15.70 7.41 3.86
CA LEU A 14 -17.11 7.62 4.23
C LEU A 14 -17.99 6.38 4.05
N ARG A 15 -17.55 5.40 3.25
CA ARG A 15 -18.24 4.10 3.08
C ARG A 15 -17.70 3.06 4.04
N HIS A 16 -16.38 3.02 4.19
CA HIS A 16 -15.65 2.07 5.03
C HIS A 16 -14.47 2.81 5.69
N ASP A 17 -14.45 2.85 7.02
CA ASP A 17 -13.38 3.48 7.77
C ASP A 17 -12.17 2.52 7.91
N GLY A 18 -11.53 2.22 6.78
CA GLY A 18 -10.45 1.25 6.66
C GLY A 18 -10.93 -0.19 6.38
N GLY A 19 -9.99 -1.13 6.38
CA GLY A 19 -10.22 -2.57 6.16
C GLY A 19 -10.68 -3.33 7.42
N GLY A 20 -10.67 -2.69 8.58
CA GLY A 20 -10.99 -3.30 9.87
C GLY A 20 -9.99 -4.37 10.31
N SER A 21 -10.36 -5.17 11.32
CA SER A 21 -9.50 -6.22 11.90
C SER A 21 -9.21 -7.41 10.96
N TRP A 22 -9.74 -7.40 9.74
CA TRP A 22 -9.63 -8.48 8.77
C TRP A 22 -8.42 -8.33 7.83
N GLY A 23 -7.64 -7.26 7.97
CA GLY A 23 -6.44 -7.04 7.17
C GLY A 23 -6.70 -6.89 5.66
N PHE A 24 -7.88 -6.40 5.27
CA PHE A 24 -8.24 -6.31 3.86
C PHE A 24 -7.57 -5.11 3.18
N GLY A 25 -6.94 -5.37 2.03
CA GLY A 25 -6.46 -4.29 1.18
C GLY A 25 -5.79 -4.73 -0.13
N PRO A 26 -5.15 -3.76 -0.80
CA PRO A 26 -4.49 -3.96 -2.09
C PRO A 26 -3.33 -4.96 -2.02
N ALA A 27 -3.05 -5.61 -3.14
CA ALA A 27 -1.85 -6.43 -3.30
C ALA A 27 -0.56 -5.62 -3.04
N PRO A 28 0.50 -6.23 -2.50
CA PRO A 28 0.57 -7.65 -2.12
C PRO A 28 0.22 -7.97 -0.67
N PHE A 29 0.33 -7.01 0.24
CA PHE A 29 0.18 -7.26 1.67
C PHE A 29 -0.30 -6.03 2.42
N TYR A 30 -0.91 -5.07 1.70
CA TYR A 30 -1.34 -3.84 2.34
C TYR A 30 -2.73 -4.00 2.92
N GLU A 31 -2.95 -3.32 4.04
CA GLU A 31 -4.25 -3.26 4.70
C GLU A 31 -4.73 -1.81 4.75
N LEU A 32 -6.00 -1.57 4.40
CA LEU A 32 -6.53 -0.21 4.32
C LEU A 32 -6.67 0.41 5.72
N MET A 33 -6.10 1.60 5.90
CA MET A 33 -6.13 2.32 7.17
C MET A 33 -7.48 2.99 7.43
N SER A 34 -7.86 3.07 8.71
CA SER A 34 -8.94 3.96 9.15
C SER A 34 -8.52 5.43 9.07
N ALA A 35 -9.46 6.37 9.05
CA ALA A 35 -9.15 7.80 9.10
C ALA A 35 -8.35 8.19 10.35
N LYS A 36 -8.54 7.47 11.46
CA LYS A 36 -7.77 7.65 12.69
C LYS A 36 -6.31 7.21 12.49
N ASP A 37 -6.10 6.05 11.86
CA ASP A 37 -4.75 5.51 11.62
C ASP A 37 -4.01 6.36 10.60
N ILE A 38 -4.69 6.79 9.51
CA ILE A 38 -4.15 7.76 8.54
C ILE A 38 -3.62 9.01 9.25
N ARG A 39 -4.40 9.57 10.18
CA ARG A 39 -3.99 10.77 10.92
C ARG A 39 -2.79 10.48 11.83
N SER A 40 -2.80 9.34 12.51
CA SER A 40 -1.73 8.95 13.44
C SER A 40 -0.42 8.75 12.67
N GLU A 41 -0.47 7.97 11.60
CA GLU A 41 0.66 7.67 10.72
C GLU A 41 1.18 8.94 10.06
N TRP A 42 0.31 9.76 9.47
CA TRP A 42 0.71 11.04 8.88
C TRP A 42 1.43 11.94 9.89
N LYS A 43 0.96 11.98 11.15
CA LYS A 43 1.62 12.77 12.19
C LYS A 43 3.00 12.20 12.52
N MET A 44 3.13 10.88 12.59
CA MET A 44 4.40 10.21 12.84
C MET A 44 5.40 10.49 11.72
N LEU A 45 4.98 10.31 10.46
CA LEU A 45 5.83 10.50 9.28
C LEU A 45 6.23 11.95 9.05
N CYS A 46 5.37 12.92 9.42
CA CYS A 46 5.76 14.33 9.42
C CYS A 46 6.77 14.69 10.51
N GLY A 47 6.94 13.85 11.53
CA GLY A 47 7.88 14.06 12.64
C GLY A 47 7.58 15.27 13.52
N ASP A 48 7.74 15.09 14.83
CA ASP A 48 7.99 16.21 15.75
C ASP A 48 9.51 16.61 15.67
N GLY A 49 10.06 16.77 14.45
CA GLY A 49 11.41 17.33 14.22
C GLY A 49 12.58 16.35 13.97
N ASP A 50 12.37 15.21 13.32
CA ASP A 50 13.48 14.35 12.84
C ASP A 50 13.88 14.77 11.42
N GLU A 51 15.04 15.43 11.26
CA GLU A 51 15.47 16.09 10.01
C GLU A 51 15.54 15.15 8.80
N LEU A 52 15.70 13.83 9.01
CA LEU A 52 15.78 12.83 7.95
C LEU A 52 14.42 12.54 7.29
N LEU A 53 13.31 12.70 8.02
CA LEU A 53 11.95 12.49 7.47
C LEU A 53 11.42 13.73 6.77
N ASP A 54 11.87 14.92 7.16
CA ASP A 54 11.43 16.20 6.57
C ASP A 54 11.77 16.30 5.07
N ASP A 55 12.86 15.66 4.63
CA ASP A 55 13.27 15.63 3.23
C ASP A 55 12.38 14.74 2.35
N TRP A 56 11.73 13.72 2.92
CA TRP A 56 10.96 12.72 2.17
C TRP A 56 9.45 12.86 2.37
N TRP A 57 8.98 13.27 3.55
CA TRP A 57 7.56 13.36 3.88
C TRP A 57 7.13 14.81 4.17
N ASN A 58 7.11 15.63 3.13
CA ASN A 58 6.78 17.06 3.14
C ASN A 58 5.28 17.39 3.32
N GLY A 59 4.55 16.57 4.08
CA GLY A 59 3.21 16.85 4.58
C GLY A 59 2.07 16.82 3.56
N HIS A 60 2.31 16.76 2.25
CA HIS A 60 1.25 16.66 1.24
C HIS A 60 0.92 15.22 0.82
N LEU A 61 1.69 14.25 1.31
CA LEU A 61 1.46 12.82 1.14
C LEU A 61 0.54 12.33 2.25
N VAL A 62 -0.51 11.61 1.89
CA VAL A 62 -1.48 11.05 2.83
C VAL A 62 -1.36 9.53 2.80
N PRO A 63 -0.95 8.86 3.89
CA PRO A 63 -0.91 7.40 3.91
C PRO A 63 -2.35 6.88 3.87
N PHE A 64 -2.59 5.73 3.26
CA PHE A 64 -3.92 5.12 3.23
C PHE A 64 -3.94 3.60 3.43
N ALA A 65 -2.77 2.96 3.41
CA ALA A 65 -2.64 1.54 3.72
C ALA A 65 -1.26 1.27 4.32
N HIS A 66 -1.16 0.43 5.35
CA HIS A 66 0.12 0.00 5.89
C HIS A 66 0.58 -1.27 5.19
N ALA A 67 1.88 -1.41 5.06
CA ALA A 67 2.53 -2.69 4.89
C ALA A 67 2.82 -3.27 6.28
N ASN A 68 2.77 -4.60 6.41
CA ASN A 68 2.94 -5.29 7.69
C ASN A 68 4.39 -5.26 8.23
N ASP A 69 5.29 -4.54 7.58
CA ASP A 69 6.71 -4.34 7.89
C ASP A 69 7.07 -2.87 8.15
N GLY A 70 6.08 -1.97 8.25
CA GLY A 70 6.30 -0.55 8.54
C GLY A 70 6.40 0.36 7.30
N GLY A 71 6.23 -0.19 6.09
CA GLY A 71 5.96 0.61 4.89
C GLY A 71 4.52 1.08 4.79
N ASN A 72 4.24 1.97 3.83
CA ASN A 72 2.91 2.53 3.61
C ASN A 72 2.65 2.79 2.12
N LEU A 73 1.40 2.58 1.67
CA LEU A 73 0.91 3.24 0.46
C LEU A 73 0.42 4.64 0.80
N PHE A 74 0.69 5.59 -0.09
CA PHE A 74 0.22 6.97 0.05
C PHE A 74 -0.43 7.49 -1.21
N VAL A 75 -1.22 8.56 -1.05
CA VAL A 75 -1.69 9.40 -2.14
C VAL A 75 -1.08 10.80 -2.02
N ASP A 76 -0.53 11.30 -3.12
CA ASP A 76 -0.05 12.67 -3.23
C ASP A 76 -1.24 13.59 -3.49
N THR A 77 -1.57 14.48 -2.54
CA THR A 77 -2.72 15.40 -2.64
C THR A 77 -2.59 16.42 -3.77
N ARG A 78 -1.39 16.67 -4.30
CA ARG A 78 -1.16 17.62 -5.40
C ARG A 78 -1.43 17.00 -6.76
N THR A 79 -1.18 15.71 -6.90
CA THR A 79 -1.28 15.00 -8.20
C THR A 79 -2.43 13.99 -8.25
N GLY A 80 -2.94 13.57 -7.09
CA GLY A 80 -3.90 12.48 -6.93
C GLY A 80 -3.30 11.09 -7.12
N LYS A 81 -2.03 10.98 -7.51
CA LYS A 81 -1.36 9.69 -7.77
C LYS A 81 -1.02 8.97 -6.48
N THR A 82 -0.95 7.65 -6.54
CA THR A 82 -0.45 6.84 -5.43
C THR A 82 1.05 6.60 -5.54
N GLY A 83 1.66 6.25 -4.43
CA GLY A 83 3.02 5.72 -4.36
C GLY A 83 3.18 4.87 -3.11
N GLU A 84 4.43 4.48 -2.86
CA GLU A 84 4.81 3.65 -1.72
C GLU A 84 5.97 4.30 -0.97
N PHE A 85 5.99 4.11 0.34
CA PHE A 85 7.05 4.53 1.23
C PHE A 85 7.51 3.37 2.08
N PHE A 86 8.83 3.18 2.17
CA PHE A 86 9.49 2.36 3.19
C PHE A 86 10.57 3.20 3.88
N ASN A 87 10.84 2.94 5.16
CA ASN A 87 11.88 3.68 5.88
C ASN A 87 13.28 3.46 5.28
N GLU A 88 13.52 2.27 4.73
CA GLU A 88 14.79 1.86 4.15
C GLU A 88 15.00 2.37 2.72
N GLU A 89 13.91 2.53 1.96
CA GLU A 89 13.96 2.85 0.52
C GLU A 89 13.47 4.28 0.21
N GLY A 90 12.80 4.93 1.14
CA GLY A 90 12.17 6.23 0.96
C GLY A 90 10.94 6.14 0.04
N LEU A 91 10.72 7.19 -0.76
CA LEU A 91 9.55 7.29 -1.63
C LEU A 91 9.74 6.60 -2.99
N THR A 92 8.84 5.67 -3.30
CA THR A 92 8.68 5.08 -4.62
C THR A 92 7.56 5.79 -5.39
N LEU A 93 7.96 6.59 -6.39
CA LEU A 93 7.09 7.43 -7.22
C LEU A 93 7.00 6.97 -8.69
N LYS A 94 7.52 5.78 -9.02
CA LYS A 94 7.46 5.20 -10.37
C LYS A 94 7.21 3.68 -10.30
N GLY A 95 6.86 3.08 -11.43
CA GLY A 95 6.70 1.64 -11.57
C GLY A 95 5.34 1.10 -11.13
N ASP A 96 5.33 -0.19 -10.77
CA ASP A 96 4.12 -0.98 -10.55
C ASP A 96 3.40 -0.70 -9.21
N VAL A 97 3.94 0.14 -8.35
CA VAL A 97 3.24 0.60 -7.13
C VAL A 97 2.45 1.89 -7.36
N VAL A 98 2.73 2.60 -8.47
CA VAL A 98 2.12 3.89 -8.78
C VAL A 98 0.84 3.73 -9.58
N TRP A 99 -0.25 4.28 -9.08
CA TRP A 99 -1.54 4.36 -9.75
C TRP A 99 -1.89 5.81 -10.06
N PRO A 100 -2.63 6.07 -11.14
CA PRO A 100 -3.04 7.44 -11.49
C PRO A 100 -4.01 8.04 -10.46
N SER A 101 -4.71 7.21 -9.68
CA SER A 101 -5.49 7.64 -8.52
C SER A 101 -5.76 6.49 -7.54
N TYR A 102 -6.20 6.83 -6.32
CA TYR A 102 -6.68 5.86 -5.34
C TYR A 102 -7.85 5.02 -5.90
N LEU A 103 -8.79 5.65 -6.63
CA LEU A 103 -9.87 4.93 -7.31
C LEU A 103 -9.35 3.95 -8.37
N ALA A 104 -8.33 4.31 -9.13
CA ALA A 104 -7.76 3.43 -10.15
C ALA A 104 -7.16 2.17 -9.53
N LEU A 105 -6.46 2.33 -8.40
CA LEU A 105 -5.95 1.24 -7.58
C LEU A 105 -7.10 0.34 -7.11
N LEU A 106 -8.12 0.90 -6.45
CA LEU A 106 -9.26 0.11 -5.94
C LEU A 106 -10.00 -0.64 -7.05
N LYS A 107 -10.23 0.00 -8.21
CA LYS A 107 -10.87 -0.65 -9.38
C LYS A 107 -10.06 -1.85 -9.87
N ALA A 108 -8.73 -1.71 -9.92
CA ALA A 108 -7.88 -2.79 -10.36
C ALA A 108 -7.88 -3.94 -9.33
N THR A 109 -7.81 -3.63 -8.03
CA THR A 109 -7.92 -4.61 -6.95
C THR A 109 -9.25 -5.36 -7.02
N ALA A 110 -10.38 -4.65 -7.11
CA ALA A 110 -11.71 -5.25 -7.23
C ALA A 110 -11.82 -6.16 -8.45
N ARG A 111 -11.36 -5.70 -9.62
CA ARG A 111 -11.34 -6.52 -10.85
C ARG A 111 -10.52 -7.80 -10.69
N SER A 112 -9.38 -7.72 -9.99
CA SER A 112 -8.55 -8.89 -9.71
C SER A 112 -9.29 -9.90 -8.83
N LEU A 113 -9.94 -9.43 -7.76
CA LEU A 113 -10.75 -10.25 -6.86
C LEU A 113 -11.94 -10.90 -7.57
N GLU A 114 -12.69 -10.15 -8.38
CA GLU A 114 -13.86 -10.64 -9.11
C GLU A 114 -13.52 -11.69 -10.18
N THR A 115 -12.34 -11.57 -10.80
CA THR A 115 -11.96 -12.43 -11.94
C THR A 115 -10.95 -13.51 -11.59
N GLY A 116 -10.35 -13.45 -10.40
CA GLY A 116 -9.19 -14.28 -10.02
C GLY A 116 -7.94 -14.03 -10.86
N ARG A 117 -7.92 -12.99 -11.71
CA ARG A 117 -6.79 -12.67 -12.58
C ARG A 117 -5.76 -11.82 -11.84
N PRO A 118 -4.47 -11.94 -12.16
CA PRO A 118 -3.43 -11.17 -11.48
C PRO A 118 -3.54 -9.66 -11.71
N ILE A 119 -3.17 -8.88 -10.70
CA ILE A 119 -2.90 -7.44 -10.76
C ILE A 119 -1.40 -7.22 -10.53
N ARG A 120 -0.71 -6.66 -11.53
CA ARG A 120 0.73 -6.32 -11.45
C ARG A 120 1.59 -7.41 -10.79
N GLY A 121 1.46 -8.65 -11.27
CA GLY A 121 2.25 -9.77 -10.78
C GLY A 121 1.67 -10.52 -9.57
N TRP A 122 0.56 -10.08 -8.99
CA TRP A 122 -0.04 -10.68 -7.80
C TRP A 122 -1.43 -11.26 -8.07
N ARG A 123 -1.67 -12.50 -7.66
CA ARG A 123 -2.96 -13.20 -7.81
C ARG A 123 -3.66 -13.31 -6.46
N PRO A 124 -4.97 -13.01 -6.38
CA PRO A 124 -5.70 -13.20 -5.14
C PRO A 124 -5.90 -14.69 -4.86
N LYS A 125 -5.77 -15.06 -3.59
CA LYS A 125 -5.94 -16.41 -3.07
C LYS A 125 -6.65 -16.33 -1.73
N VAL A 126 -7.53 -17.28 -1.44
CA VAL A 126 -8.15 -17.38 -0.11
C VAL A 126 -7.46 -18.49 0.66
N VAL A 127 -6.91 -18.16 1.83
CA VAL A 127 -6.25 -19.09 2.73
C VAL A 127 -6.90 -18.96 4.10
N LYS A 128 -7.45 -20.07 4.62
CA LYS A 128 -8.15 -20.12 5.92
C LYS A 128 -9.27 -19.07 6.09
N GLY A 129 -9.87 -18.61 4.99
CA GLY A 129 -10.94 -17.61 5.00
C GLY A 129 -10.46 -16.16 4.89
N GLU A 130 -9.15 -15.94 4.77
CA GLU A 130 -8.52 -14.63 4.62
C GLU A 130 -7.99 -14.44 3.19
N LEU A 131 -7.92 -13.18 2.75
CA LEU A 131 -7.34 -12.82 1.46
C LEU A 131 -5.81 -12.79 1.58
N GLU A 132 -5.15 -13.61 0.78
CA GLU A 132 -3.72 -13.55 0.53
C GLU A 132 -3.45 -13.19 -0.94
N TRP A 133 -2.26 -12.66 -1.22
CA TRP A 133 -1.80 -12.41 -2.57
C TRP A 133 -0.59 -13.28 -2.89
N GLU A 134 -0.72 -14.13 -3.90
CA GLU A 134 0.33 -15.02 -4.35
C GLU A 134 1.09 -14.38 -5.51
N SER A 135 2.42 -14.36 -5.43
CA SER A 135 3.26 -13.89 -6.54
C SER A 135 3.10 -14.83 -7.74
N THR A 136 2.80 -14.24 -8.90
CA THR A 136 2.72 -14.97 -10.17
C THR A 136 4.08 -15.13 -10.83
N THR A 137 5.11 -14.48 -10.29
CA THR A 137 6.49 -14.75 -10.67
C THR A 137 6.81 -16.18 -10.29
N ARG A 138 6.95 -17.04 -11.31
CA ARG A 138 7.38 -18.42 -11.08
C ARG A 138 8.86 -18.38 -10.74
N CYS A 139 9.23 -18.84 -9.54
CA CYS A 139 10.59 -19.37 -9.38
C CYS A 139 10.70 -20.62 -10.25
N THR A 140 11.35 -20.51 -11.40
CA THR A 140 11.92 -21.69 -12.09
C THR A 140 12.92 -22.38 -11.15
N PRO A 141 13.13 -23.71 -11.26
CA PRO A 141 14.18 -24.37 -10.48
C PRO A 141 15.53 -23.72 -10.80
N GLY A 142 16.05 -22.96 -9.84
CA GLY A 142 17.19 -22.04 -9.95
C GLY A 142 17.07 -20.99 -8.84
N PRO A 143 18.16 -20.36 -8.38
CA PRO A 143 18.10 -19.42 -7.27
C PRO A 143 17.15 -18.27 -7.63
N CYS A 144 16.05 -18.13 -6.88
CA CYS A 144 15.11 -17.03 -7.01
C CYS A 144 15.90 -15.74 -6.78
N GLN A 145 16.24 -15.01 -7.85
CA GLN A 145 16.69 -13.64 -7.72
C GLN A 145 15.42 -12.80 -7.50
N ALA A 146 15.33 -12.17 -6.34
CA ALA A 146 14.36 -11.11 -6.11
C ALA A 146 14.52 -10.10 -7.26
N GLY A 147 13.43 -9.79 -7.96
CA GLY A 147 13.42 -8.63 -8.84
C GLY A 147 13.80 -7.40 -8.01
N PRO A 148 14.46 -6.38 -8.60
CA PRO A 148 14.80 -5.17 -7.87
C PRO A 148 13.51 -4.57 -7.28
N GLY A 149 13.42 -4.48 -5.95
CA GLY A 149 12.29 -3.90 -5.21
C GLY A 149 11.27 -4.88 -4.61
N ALA A 150 11.57 -6.19 -4.49
CA ALA A 150 10.77 -7.08 -3.64
C ALA A 150 11.44 -7.20 -2.25
N PRO A 151 10.77 -6.80 -1.15
CA PRO A 151 11.32 -7.05 0.19
C PRO A 151 11.45 -8.57 0.40
N PRO A 152 12.48 -9.03 1.13
CA PRO A 152 12.70 -10.43 1.36
C PRO A 152 11.49 -11.02 2.08
N MET A 153 10.84 -12.00 1.45
CA MET A 153 9.86 -12.85 2.09
C MET A 153 10.61 -13.69 3.14
N GLU A 154 10.72 -13.19 4.36
CA GLU A 154 11.22 -14.01 5.46
C GLU A 154 10.31 -15.23 5.58
N ALA A 155 10.93 -16.38 5.35
CA ALA A 155 10.32 -17.68 5.48
C ALA A 155 9.76 -17.79 6.91
N ARG A 156 8.43 -17.77 7.03
CA ARG A 156 7.77 -18.24 8.25
C ARG A 156 8.11 -19.71 8.43
N ILE A 157 9.11 -19.97 9.27
CA ILE A 157 9.41 -21.31 9.79
C ILE A 157 8.93 -21.33 11.25
N SER A 158 7.94 -22.20 11.46
CA SER A 158 7.37 -22.72 12.72
C SER A 158 6.43 -21.83 13.51
#